data_AF-A0A2H1I307-F1
#
_entry.id   AF-A0A2H1I307-F1
#
_cell.length_a   1.000
_cell.length_b   1.000
_cell.length_c   1.000
_cell.angle_alpha   90.00
_cell.angle_beta   90.00
_cell.angle_gamma   90.00
#
_symmetry.space_group_name_H-M   'P 1'
#
loop_
_entity.id
_entity.type
_entity.pdbx_description
1 polymer ?
#
loop_
_entity_poly.entity_id
_entity_poly.type
_entity_poly.pdbx_seq_one_letter_code
_entity_poly.pdbx_strand_id
1 'polypeptide(L)' 'MSVEADETGSMNTPTPESAHAADPADFAPFSHRALSGKVALVAGATRGAGRAIARDLARAGAFVHCTG' A
#
# COMPACT_ATOMS: atom_id res chain seq x y z
N MET A 1 -31.23 27.36 -20.78
CA MET A 1 -30.89 26.00 -21.24
C MET A 1 -29.53 25.69 -20.61
N SER A 2 -29.47 25.55 -19.28
CA SER A 2 -30.06 24.47 -18.46
C SER A 2 -29.34 23.16 -18.79
N VAL A 3 -28.41 22.77 -17.90
CA VAL A 3 -28.37 21.52 -17.09
C VAL A 3 -27.42 20.51 -17.74
N GLU A 4 -26.59 19.72 -17.05
CA GLU A 4 -26.66 19.14 -15.70
C GLU A 4 -25.29 19.14 -14.99
N ALA A 5 -25.34 19.30 -13.66
CA ALA A 5 -24.37 18.76 -12.72
C ALA A 5 -24.78 17.33 -12.34
N ASP A 6 -23.82 16.41 -12.22
CA ASP A 6 -23.86 15.15 -11.40
C ASP A 6 -22.61 14.31 -11.77
N GLU A 7 -21.87 13.58 -10.94
CA GLU A 7 -21.68 13.46 -9.51
C GLU A 7 -20.46 12.54 -9.30
N THR A 8 -19.81 12.71 -8.16
CA THR A 8 -19.06 11.69 -7.38
C THR A 8 -18.08 10.73 -8.08
N GLY A 9 -16.80 10.96 -7.81
CA GLY A 9 -15.72 9.98 -8.01
C GLY A 9 -14.67 10.09 -6.90
N SER A 10 -15.15 10.05 -5.65
CA SER A 10 -14.44 9.95 -4.36
C SER A 10 -12.91 10.14 -4.37
N MET A 11 -12.47 11.23 -3.74
CA MET A 11 -11.22 11.20 -3.00
C MET A 11 -11.32 10.08 -1.95
N ASN A 12 -10.87 8.88 -2.28
CA ASN A 12 -10.44 7.95 -1.25
C ASN A 12 -9.09 8.47 -0.73
N THR A 13 -9.13 9.57 0.04
CA THR A 13 -8.12 9.73 1.08
C THR A 13 -8.31 8.53 2.00
N PRO A 14 -7.34 7.60 2.07
CA PRO A 14 -7.47 6.46 2.95
C PRO A 14 -7.63 7.02 4.35
N THR A 15 -8.82 6.88 4.92
CA THR A 15 -9.06 7.12 6.33
C THR A 15 -8.05 6.24 7.08
N PRO A 16 -7.39 6.75 8.14
CA PRO A 16 -6.43 5.96 8.89
C PRO A 16 -7.05 4.71 9.56
N GLU A 17 -8.38 4.52 9.48
CA GLU A 17 -9.09 3.31 9.95
C GLU A 17 -8.93 2.09 9.00
N SER A 18 -8.57 2.29 7.73
CA SER A 18 -8.47 1.21 6.73
C SER A 18 -7.22 0.33 6.91
N ALA A 19 -6.45 0.53 7.96
CA ALA A 19 -5.24 -0.23 8.27
C ALA A 19 -5.50 -1.74 8.53
N HIS A 20 -6.75 -2.19 8.60
CA HIS A 20 -7.10 -3.55 9.06
C HIS A 20 -8.00 -4.40 8.15
N ALA A 21 -8.27 -4.00 6.92
CA ALA A 21 -8.83 -4.92 5.93
C ALA A 21 -8.11 -4.72 4.59
N ALA A 22 -7.32 -5.71 4.18
CA ALA A 22 -6.81 -5.74 2.83
C ALA A 22 -8.02 -5.89 1.90
N ASP A 23 -8.44 -4.81 1.24
CA ASP A 23 -9.28 -4.92 0.07
C ASP A 23 -8.50 -5.74 -0.96
N PRO A 24 -8.99 -6.90 -1.43
CA PRO A 24 -8.29 -7.68 -2.47
C PRO A 24 -8.07 -6.86 -3.76
N ALA A 25 -8.78 -5.74 -3.95
CA ALA A 25 -8.58 -4.82 -5.07
C ALA A 25 -7.34 -3.90 -4.91
N ASP A 26 -6.77 -3.75 -3.71
CA ASP A 26 -5.57 -2.92 -3.47
C ASP A 26 -4.27 -3.60 -3.92
N PHE A 27 -4.28 -4.91 -4.18
CA PHE A 27 -3.14 -5.60 -4.78
C PHE A 27 -3.11 -5.34 -6.30
N ALA A 28 -3.08 -4.07 -6.70
CA ALA A 28 -2.82 -3.65 -8.07
C ALA A 28 -1.28 -3.47 -8.22
N PRO A 29 -0.54 -4.47 -8.72
CA PRO A 29 0.92 -4.52 -8.65
C PRO A 29 1.63 -3.52 -9.57
N PHE A 30 0.89 -2.67 -10.30
CA PHE A 30 1.42 -1.75 -11.30
C PHE A 30 1.34 -0.27 -10.91
N SER A 31 0.83 0.06 -9.72
CA SER A 31 0.85 1.44 -9.23
C SER A 31 2.21 1.78 -8.60
N HIS A 32 2.71 2.99 -8.84
CA HIS A 32 4.04 3.47 -8.43
C HIS A 32 4.29 3.43 -6.90
N ARG A 33 3.28 3.08 -6.10
CA ARG A 33 3.37 2.98 -4.64
C ARG A 33 2.29 2.08 -4.06
N ALA A 34 2.10 0.90 -4.66
CA ALA A 34 1.02 -0.03 -4.31
C ALA A 34 0.90 -0.36 -2.81
N LEU A 35 1.98 -0.18 -2.03
CA LEU A 35 2.01 -0.51 -0.61
C LEU A 35 2.03 0.72 0.31
N SER A 36 1.75 1.93 -0.23
CA SER A 36 1.71 3.15 0.57
C SER A 36 0.72 3.03 1.74
N GLY A 37 1.18 3.31 2.95
CA GLY A 37 0.35 3.24 4.15
C GLY A 37 0.08 1.83 4.66
N LYS A 38 0.64 0.79 4.01
CA LYS A 38 0.57 -0.60 4.49
C LYS A 38 1.78 -0.90 5.38
N VAL A 39 1.61 -1.85 6.30
CA VAL A 39 2.67 -2.35 7.18
C VAL A 39 3.05 -3.77 6.75
N ALA A 40 4.36 -4.05 6.66
CA ALA A 40 4.89 -5.37 6.32
C ALA A 40 5.89 -5.86 7.38
N LEU A 41 5.74 -7.12 7.81
CA LEU A 41 6.71 -7.81 8.66
C LEU A 41 7.56 -8.75 7.79
N VAL A 42 8.89 -8.62 7.86
CA VAL A 42 9.81 -9.45 7.09
C VAL A 42 10.78 -10.17 8.03
N ALA A 43 10.67 -11.49 8.10
CA ALA A 43 11.61 -12.35 8.82
C ALA A 43 12.87 -12.65 8.00
N GLY A 44 14.00 -12.91 8.68
CA GLY A 44 15.28 -13.15 8.02
C GLY A 44 15.76 -11.97 7.18
N ALA A 45 15.37 -10.75 7.53
CA ALA A 45 15.62 -9.53 6.74
C ALA A 45 17.08 -9.02 6.80
N THR A 46 17.94 -9.69 7.55
CA THR A 46 19.34 -9.28 7.76
C THR A 46 20.23 -9.59 6.54
N ARG A 47 19.93 -10.66 5.80
CA ARG A 47 20.75 -11.14 4.67
C ARG A 47 19.92 -11.83 3.60
N GLY A 48 20.58 -12.16 2.49
CA GLY A 48 19.99 -12.93 1.40
C GLY A 48 18.71 -12.30 0.85
N ALA A 49 17.74 -13.16 0.52
CA ALA A 49 16.47 -12.75 -0.07
C ALA A 49 15.63 -11.86 0.86
N GLY A 50 15.62 -12.13 2.17
CA GLY A 50 14.83 -11.34 3.13
C GLY A 50 15.19 -9.85 3.10
N ARG A 51 16.49 -9.54 3.02
CA ARG A 51 16.97 -8.15 2.89
C ARG A 51 16.54 -7.50 1.58
N ALA A 52 16.55 -8.24 0.48
CA ALA A 52 16.11 -7.73 -0.82
C ALA A 52 14.60 -7.42 -0.79
N ILE A 53 13.80 -8.36 -0.28
CA ILE A 53 12.34 -8.23 -0.14
C ILE A 53 11.98 -7.03 0.74
N ALA A 54 12.60 -6.88 1.92
CA ALA A 54 12.33 -5.76 2.81
C ALA A 54 12.58 -4.41 2.14
N ARG A 55 13.60 -4.31 1.29
CA ARG A 55 13.92 -3.08 0.55
C ARG A 55 12.91 -2.79 -0.55
N ASP A 56 12.49 -3.80 -1.30
CA ASP A 56 11.52 -3.60 -2.39
C ASP A 56 10.14 -3.20 -1.84
N LEU A 57 9.72 -3.81 -0.72
CA LEU A 57 8.50 -3.42 -0.02
C LEU A 57 8.57 -1.96 0.49
N ALA A 58 9.70 -1.55 1.07
CA ALA A 58 9.90 -0.17 1.51
C ALA A 58 9.88 0.83 0.33
N ARG A 59 10.48 0.47 -0.82
CA ARG A 59 10.43 1.28 -2.04
C ARG A 59 9.00 1.41 -2.59
N ALA A 60 8.20 0.36 -2.50
CA ALA A 60 6.78 0.38 -2.85
C ALA A 60 5.91 1.19 -1.85
N GLY A 61 6.52 1.72 -0.77
CA GLY A 61 5.88 2.64 0.16
C GLY A 61 5.37 2.01 1.46
N ALA A 62 5.66 0.74 1.70
CA ALA A 62 5.30 0.06 2.94
C ALA A 62 6.16 0.56 4.11
N PHE A 63 5.56 0.57 5.31
CA PHE A 63 6.32 0.61 6.56
C PHE A 63 6.76 -0.81 6.92
N VAL A 64 8.07 -1.06 6.97
CA VAL A 64 8.61 -2.42 7.07
C VAL A 64 9.26 -2.67 8.42
N HIS A 65 8.74 -3.66 9.15
CA HIS A 65 9.39 -4.21 10.33
C HIS A 65 10.28 -5.37 9.92
N CYS A 66 11.58 -5.20 10.11
CA CYS A 66 12.58 -6.22 9.82
C CYS A 66 12.88 -7.02 11.08
N THR A 67 12.80 -8.35 10.99
CA THR A 67 13.33 -9.26 12.01
C THR A 67 14.41 -10.14 11.39
N GLY A 68 15.42 -10.47 12.18
CA GLY A 68 16.61 -11.22 11.76
C GLY A 68 16.63 -12.59 12.37
#